data_AF-F2UZG5-F1
#
_entry.id   AF-F2UZG5-F1
#
_cell.length_a   1.000
_cell.length_b   1.000
_cell.length_c   1.000
_cell.angle_alpha   90.00
_cell.angle_beta   90.00
_cell.angle_gamma   90.00
#
_symmetry.space_group_name_H-M   'P 1'
#
loop_
_entity.id
_entity.type
_entity.pdbx_description
1 polymer ?
#
loop_
_entity_poly.entity_id
_entity_poly.type
_entity_poly.pdbx_seq_one_letter_code
_entity_poly.pdbx_strand_id
1 'polypeptide(L)'
;MAGLDRAGLPGAGGWGGRLVPPHPSPAASSRRAGGLTRARHRLRPRQNPRVHLAAPTAPASSSHRFKESLMRTVLETTGQVCPFPVIEAEEAMEELSVGDELVIGFDCTQGTQTLPAWAADNGYTVTEFERTGDAAWTITVRK
;
A
#
# COMPACT_ATOMS: atom_id res chain seq x y z
N MET A 1 63.72 1.52 34.32
CA MET A 1 63.59 1.02 32.93
C MET A 1 62.15 1.35 32.51
N ALA A 2 61.87 2.57 32.04
CA ALA A 2 61.91 3.01 30.62
C ALA A 2 60.98 2.16 29.72
N GLY A 3 59.99 2.66 28.97
CA GLY A 3 59.48 4.03 28.69
C GLY A 3 57.95 4.11 28.87
N LEU A 4 57.23 5.24 28.76
CA LEU A 4 57.36 6.45 27.94
C LEU A 4 57.46 6.17 26.43
N ASP A 5 56.32 6.15 25.72
CA ASP A 5 55.94 7.07 24.61
C ASP A 5 54.50 6.68 24.15
N ARG A 6 53.49 7.57 24.14
CA ARG A 6 53.07 8.49 23.03
C ARG A 6 52.79 7.70 21.73
N ALA A 7 51.74 7.89 20.94
CA ALA A 7 50.73 8.92 20.73
C ALA A 7 49.49 8.18 20.13
N GLY A 8 48.25 8.60 20.36
CA GLY A 8 47.64 9.75 19.70
C GLY A 8 47.26 9.41 18.26
N LEU A 9 45.97 9.17 18.00
CA LEU A 9 45.25 9.52 16.77
C LEU A 9 43.73 9.29 16.97
N PRO A 10 42.90 10.35 16.98
CA PRO A 10 41.45 10.24 16.93
C PRO A 10 40.99 9.96 15.49
N GLY A 11 40.30 8.84 15.28
CA GLY A 11 39.61 8.52 14.03
C GLY A 11 38.37 9.38 13.87
N ALA A 12 38.55 10.60 13.36
CA ALA A 12 37.47 11.41 12.79
C ALA A 12 37.01 10.74 11.48
N GLY A 13 35.94 9.97 11.55
CA GLY A 13 35.22 9.43 10.39
C GLY A 13 33.88 10.14 10.23
N GLY A 14 33.91 11.41 9.80
CA GLY A 14 32.73 12.10 9.30
C GLY A 14 32.31 11.52 7.95
N TRP A 15 31.23 10.75 7.93
CA TRP A 15 30.45 10.43 6.73
C TRP A 15 29.07 11.01 7.02
N GLY A 16 28.85 12.29 6.71
CA GLY A 16 28.45 12.61 5.36
C GLY A 16 26.96 12.31 5.25
N GLY A 17 26.16 13.21 5.83
CA GLY A 17 24.70 13.15 5.77
C GLY A 17 24.26 13.05 4.31
N ARG A 18 23.67 11.90 3.96
CA ARG A 18 22.88 11.79 2.74
C ARG A 18 21.45 12.17 3.13
N LEU A 19 21.21 13.48 3.09
CA LEU A 19 19.89 14.08 3.10
C LEU A 19 19.04 13.35 2.06
N VAL A 20 18.09 12.54 2.54
CA VAL A 20 17.07 11.94 1.70
C VAL A 20 16.22 13.11 1.18
N PRO A 21 16.05 13.27 -0.14
CA PRO A 21 15.21 14.34 -0.68
C PRO A 21 13.75 14.10 -0.25
N PRO A 22 13.02 15.11 0.22
CA PRO A 22 11.58 14.98 0.43
C PRO A 22 10.88 14.75 -0.92
N HIS A 23 10.00 13.77 -0.95
CA HIS A 23 9.07 13.48 -2.03
C HIS A 23 8.28 14.74 -2.44
N PRO A 24 7.94 14.92 -3.74
CA PRO A 24 7.15 16.07 -4.17
C PRO A 24 5.68 15.93 -3.76
N SER A 25 5.19 16.89 -2.97
CA SER A 25 3.75 17.14 -2.79
C SER A 25 3.11 17.66 -4.10
N PRO A 26 1.87 17.28 -4.43
CA PRO A 26 1.15 17.87 -5.57
C PRO A 26 0.70 19.30 -5.23
N ALA A 27 1.41 20.29 -5.75
CA ALA A 27 1.00 21.69 -5.71
C ALA A 27 -0.14 21.93 -6.70
N ALA A 28 -1.31 22.24 -6.15
CA ALA A 28 -2.41 22.87 -6.84
C ALA A 28 -1.99 24.25 -7.38
N SER A 29 -2.34 24.55 -8.64
CA SER A 29 -3.02 25.79 -9.08
C SER A 29 -2.75 26.09 -10.55
N SER A 30 -3.82 26.25 -11.33
CA SER A 30 -4.03 27.53 -11.99
C SER A 30 -5.51 27.71 -12.38
N ARG A 31 -6.11 28.77 -11.84
CA ARG A 31 -7.32 29.39 -12.37
C ARG A 31 -6.92 30.22 -13.58
N ARG A 32 -7.71 30.18 -14.65
CA ARG A 32 -8.02 31.40 -15.38
C ARG A 32 -9.43 31.35 -15.97
N ALA A 33 -10.20 32.35 -15.57
CA ALA A 33 -11.53 32.65 -16.03
C ALA A 33 -11.49 33.29 -17.43
N GLY A 34 -12.54 33.04 -18.20
CA GLY A 34 -12.85 33.67 -19.48
C GLY A 34 -13.79 32.74 -20.25
N GLY A 35 -14.93 33.14 -20.79
CA GLY A 35 -15.60 34.41 -20.90
C GLY A 35 -17.00 34.12 -21.44
N LEU A 36 -17.84 35.14 -21.36
CA LEU A 36 -19.24 35.20 -21.74
C LEU A 36 -19.51 34.66 -23.16
N THR A 37 -20.62 33.98 -23.39
CA THR A 37 -21.68 34.45 -24.30
C THR A 37 -22.94 33.57 -24.28
N ARG A 38 -24.04 34.28 -24.39
CA ARG A 38 -25.46 33.94 -24.36
C ARG A 38 -25.92 33.24 -25.65
N ALA A 39 -26.77 32.21 -25.54
CA ALA A 39 -27.85 31.99 -26.51
C ALA A 39 -28.92 31.02 -25.96
N ARG A 40 -30.08 31.57 -25.59
CA ARG A 40 -31.33 30.83 -25.36
C ARG A 40 -31.93 30.45 -26.71
N HIS A 41 -32.02 29.17 -27.05
CA HIS A 41 -32.93 28.74 -28.12
C HIS A 41 -33.66 27.43 -27.81
N ARG A 42 -34.94 27.63 -27.46
CA ARG A 42 -36.14 26.89 -27.86
C ARG A 42 -36.18 25.36 -27.66
N LEU A 43 -37.00 25.01 -26.67
CA LEU A 43 -37.82 23.80 -26.61
C LEU A 43 -38.35 23.37 -27.99
N ARG A 44 -38.18 22.09 -28.32
CA ARG A 44 -39.18 21.31 -29.05
C ARG A 44 -39.30 19.93 -28.41
N PRO A 45 -40.47 19.51 -27.94
CA PRO A 45 -40.72 18.13 -27.60
C PRO A 45 -40.93 17.36 -28.91
N ARG A 46 -40.32 16.19 -29.04
CA ARG A 46 -40.80 15.20 -30.00
C ARG A 46 -40.77 13.82 -29.36
N GLN A 47 -41.87 13.54 -28.68
CA GLN A 47 -42.35 12.21 -28.33
C GLN A 47 -42.20 11.25 -29.52
N ASN A 48 -41.42 10.19 -29.33
CA ASN A 48 -41.34 9.08 -30.27
C ASN A 48 -42.21 7.93 -29.74
N PRO A 49 -43.27 7.51 -30.45
CA PRO A 49 -44.10 6.39 -30.01
C PRO A 49 -43.42 5.06 -30.34
N ARG A 50 -43.32 4.23 -29.30
CA ARG A 50 -43.25 2.76 -29.28
C ARG A 50 -42.93 2.07 -30.61
N VAL A 51 -41.80 1.36 -30.63
CA VAL A 51 -41.77 0.03 -31.24
C VAL A 51 -41.21 -0.95 -30.22
N HIS A 52 -42.05 -1.93 -29.89
CA HIS A 52 -41.74 -3.10 -29.09
C HIS A 52 -40.60 -3.90 -29.73
N LEU A 53 -39.72 -4.53 -28.94
CA LEU A 53 -39.61 -5.99 -28.83
C LEU A 53 -38.42 -6.36 -27.93
N ALA A 54 -38.66 -7.40 -27.14
CA ALA A 54 -37.69 -8.22 -26.42
C ALA A 54 -36.91 -7.54 -25.28
N ALA A 55 -37.40 -7.77 -24.06
CA ALA A 55 -36.49 -8.01 -22.96
C ALA A 55 -35.53 -9.14 -23.35
N PRO A 56 -34.20 -8.93 -23.38
CA PRO A 56 -33.32 -10.02 -23.05
C PRO A 56 -33.51 -10.27 -21.56
N THR A 57 -34.03 -11.45 -21.24
CA THR A 57 -33.92 -12.16 -19.98
C THR A 57 -32.75 -11.61 -19.16
N ALA A 58 -33.05 -10.81 -18.12
CA ALA A 58 -32.09 -10.60 -17.06
C ALA A 58 -31.74 -12.00 -16.54
N PRO A 59 -30.47 -12.40 -16.44
CA PRO A 59 -30.14 -13.60 -15.71
C PRO A 59 -30.50 -13.33 -14.24
N ALA A 60 -31.71 -13.74 -13.86
CA ALA A 60 -32.03 -14.10 -12.50
C ALA A 60 -31.25 -15.39 -12.17
N SER A 61 -29.93 -15.27 -12.04
CA SER A 61 -29.06 -16.27 -11.42
C SER A 61 -27.65 -15.68 -11.31
N SER A 62 -27.36 -15.03 -10.20
CA SER A 62 -26.51 -15.74 -9.26
C SER A 62 -26.65 -15.13 -7.87
N SER A 63 -27.37 -15.84 -7.03
CA SER A 63 -27.07 -15.88 -5.60
C SER A 63 -25.69 -16.55 -5.41
N HIS A 64 -24.62 -16.02 -6.02
CA HIS A 64 -23.31 -16.12 -5.40
C HIS A 64 -23.44 -15.24 -4.18
N ARG A 65 -23.63 -15.89 -3.03
CA ARG A 65 -23.44 -15.26 -1.73
C ARG A 65 -22.25 -14.31 -1.86
N PHE A 66 -22.56 -13.03 -1.71
CA PHE A 66 -21.71 -11.92 -1.40
C PHE A 66 -20.85 -12.29 -0.18
N LYS A 67 -19.87 -13.12 -0.45
CA LYS A 67 -18.81 -13.59 0.41
C LYS A 67 -17.74 -13.89 -0.61
N GLU A 68 -17.20 -12.81 -1.17
CA GLU A 68 -15.93 -12.85 -1.87
C GLU A 68 -15.04 -13.81 -1.08
N SER A 69 -14.50 -14.80 -1.78
CA SER A 69 -13.61 -15.79 -1.17
C SER A 69 -12.28 -15.09 -0.89
N LEU A 70 -12.28 -14.13 0.05
CA LEU A 70 -11.10 -13.47 0.55
C LEU A 70 -10.22 -14.57 1.12
N MET A 71 -9.12 -14.83 0.43
CA MET A 71 -8.11 -15.76 0.88
C MET A 71 -7.24 -15.00 1.88
N ARG A 72 -7.03 -15.62 3.04
CA ARG A 72 -6.10 -15.12 4.04
C ARG A 72 -4.93 -16.08 4.12
N THR A 73 -3.77 -15.64 3.69
CA THR A 73 -2.52 -16.41 3.76
C THR A 73 -1.75 -15.97 5.00
N VAL A 74 -1.19 -16.93 5.73
CA VAL A 74 -0.37 -16.66 6.92
C VAL A 74 1.06 -17.05 6.62
N LEU A 75 1.98 -16.10 6.83
CA LEU A 75 3.40 -16.23 6.63
C LEU A 75 4.10 -16.03 7.98
N GLU A 76 4.66 -17.10 8.53
CA GLU A 76 5.37 -17.08 9.81
C GLU A 76 6.88 -17.00 9.57
N THR A 77 7.45 -15.79 9.73
CA THR A 77 8.88 -15.50 9.53
C THR A 77 9.65 -15.34 10.84
N THR A 78 9.02 -15.66 11.96
CA THR A 78 9.58 -15.59 13.31
C THR A 78 10.89 -16.37 13.41
N GLY A 79 11.97 -15.71 13.84
CA GLY A 79 13.32 -16.26 13.96
C GLY A 79 14.20 -16.04 12.73
N GLN A 80 13.66 -15.46 11.64
CA GLN A 80 14.47 -15.03 10.50
C GLN A 80 14.99 -13.60 10.72
N VAL A 81 16.27 -13.41 10.42
CA VAL A 81 16.88 -12.07 10.43
C VAL A 81 16.48 -11.28 9.20
N CYS A 82 16.18 -10.00 9.41
CA CYS A 82 15.99 -9.03 8.35
C CYS A 82 17.19 -9.05 7.35
N PRO A 83 16.96 -9.06 6.02
CA PRO A 83 15.75 -8.63 5.31
C PRO A 83 14.82 -9.76 4.81
N PHE A 84 15.08 -11.02 5.14
CA PHE A 84 14.33 -12.17 4.60
C PHE A 84 12.80 -12.08 4.74
N PRO A 85 12.25 -11.62 5.89
CA PRO A 85 10.78 -11.52 6.05
C PRO A 85 10.08 -10.61 5.03
N VAL A 86 10.76 -9.57 4.54
CA VAL A 86 10.17 -8.63 3.57
C VAL A 86 10.16 -9.24 2.17
N ILE A 87 11.20 -9.99 1.82
CA ILE A 87 11.32 -10.66 0.52
C ILE A 87 10.23 -11.74 0.39
N GLU A 88 10.08 -12.59 1.40
CA GLU A 88 9.05 -13.63 1.40
C GLU A 88 7.63 -13.03 1.41
N ALA A 89 7.43 -11.89 2.09
CA ALA A 89 6.16 -11.17 2.06
C ALA A 89 5.84 -10.60 0.67
N GLU A 90 6.84 -10.15 -0.07
CA GLU A 90 6.70 -9.69 -1.45
C GLU A 90 6.31 -10.83 -2.39
N GLU A 91 7.04 -11.94 -2.34
CA GLU A 91 6.73 -13.14 -3.13
C GLU A 91 5.31 -13.66 -2.81
N ALA A 92 4.94 -13.75 -1.53
CA ALA A 92 3.61 -14.16 -1.12
C ALA A 92 2.51 -13.19 -1.59
N MET A 93 2.76 -11.87 -1.55
CA MET A 93 1.81 -10.89 -2.06
C MET A 93 1.63 -10.95 -3.58
N GLU A 94 2.67 -11.34 -4.34
CA GLU A 94 2.55 -11.50 -5.80
C GLU A 94 1.57 -12.62 -6.18
N GLU A 95 1.58 -13.72 -5.43
CA GLU A 95 0.69 -14.88 -5.64
C GLU A 95 -0.78 -14.61 -5.23
N LEU A 96 -1.02 -13.63 -4.35
CA LEU A 96 -2.35 -13.27 -3.88
C LEU A 96 -3.17 -12.48 -4.90
N SER A 97 -4.50 -12.62 -4.85
CA SER A 97 -5.41 -11.83 -5.67
C SER A 97 -5.76 -10.50 -4.99
N VAL A 98 -6.20 -9.52 -5.77
CA VAL A 98 -6.64 -8.22 -5.22
C VAL A 98 -7.82 -8.44 -4.27
N GLY A 99 -7.74 -7.89 -3.06
CA GLY A 99 -8.69 -8.11 -1.98
C GLY A 99 -8.24 -9.14 -0.94
N ASP A 100 -7.31 -10.04 -1.27
CA ASP A 100 -6.80 -11.04 -0.32
C ASP A 100 -5.92 -10.40 0.76
N GLU A 101 -5.80 -11.11 1.90
CA GLU A 101 -5.04 -10.67 3.06
C GLU A 101 -3.82 -11.57 3.30
N LEU A 102 -2.67 -10.95 3.55
CA LEU A 102 -1.45 -11.61 4.01
C LEU A 102 -1.21 -11.24 5.47
N VAL A 103 -1.16 -12.24 6.35
CA VAL A 103 -0.79 -12.10 7.75
C VAL A 103 0.67 -12.50 7.90
N ILE A 104 1.50 -11.62 8.44
CA ILE A 104 2.95 -11.84 8.58
C ILE A 104 3.30 -11.81 10.07
N GLY A 105 3.75 -12.94 10.60
CA GLY A 105 4.35 -13.06 11.92
C GLY A 105 5.86 -12.80 11.87
N PHE A 106 6.37 -11.88 12.68
CA PHE A 106 7.78 -11.51 12.70
C PHE A 106 8.28 -11.11 14.10
N ASP A 107 9.58 -11.29 14.35
CA ASP A 107 10.26 -10.93 15.61
C ASP A 107 11.38 -9.90 15.46
N CYS A 108 11.69 -9.50 14.22
CA CYS A 108 12.69 -8.47 13.95
C CYS A 108 12.17 -7.09 14.41
N THR A 109 12.87 -6.44 15.37
CA THR A 109 12.49 -5.11 15.86
C THR A 109 12.44 -4.07 14.73
N GLN A 110 13.32 -4.18 13.73
CA GLN A 110 13.31 -3.31 12.55
C GLN A 110 12.06 -3.54 11.67
N GLY A 111 11.53 -4.77 11.67
CA GLY A 111 10.30 -5.18 10.98
C GLY A 111 9.11 -4.28 11.32
N THR A 112 9.05 -3.78 12.56
CA THR A 112 7.96 -2.90 13.02
C THR A 112 7.85 -1.59 12.24
N GLN A 113 8.92 -1.16 11.58
CA GLN A 113 8.95 0.04 10.75
C GLN A 113 9.06 -0.31 9.26
N THR A 114 9.81 -1.36 8.91
CA THR A 114 10.04 -1.72 7.51
C THR A 114 8.83 -2.37 6.84
N LEU A 115 8.08 -3.22 7.54
CA LEU A 115 6.88 -3.88 6.96
C LEU A 115 5.75 -2.88 6.65
N PRO A 116 5.37 -1.96 7.56
CA PRO A 116 4.38 -0.93 7.24
C PRO A 116 4.85 0.02 6.13
N ALA A 117 6.14 0.37 6.10
CA ALA A 117 6.71 1.20 5.04
C ALA A 117 6.64 0.50 3.69
N TRP A 118 7.08 -0.76 3.61
CA TRP A 118 6.99 -1.58 2.40
C TRP A 118 5.53 -1.72 1.89
N ALA A 119 4.57 -1.95 2.79
CA ALA A 119 3.16 -1.99 2.42
C ALA A 119 2.69 -0.64 1.81
N ALA A 120 3.08 0.48 2.41
CA ALA A 120 2.74 1.82 1.93
C ALA A 120 3.41 2.15 0.58
N ASP A 121 4.69 1.80 0.39
CA ASP A 121 5.43 2.00 -0.86
C ASP A 121 4.81 1.21 -2.03
N ASN A 122 4.27 0.02 -1.77
CA ASN A 122 3.58 -0.80 -2.77
C ASN A 122 2.08 -0.48 -2.93
N GLY A 123 1.54 0.43 -2.12
CA GLY A 123 0.12 0.80 -2.15
C GLY A 123 -0.81 -0.23 -1.51
N TYR A 124 -0.29 -1.16 -0.72
CA TYR A 124 -1.08 -2.13 0.04
C TYR A 124 -1.64 -1.50 1.33
N THR A 125 -2.80 -2.00 1.77
CA THR A 125 -3.47 -1.49 2.97
C THR A 125 -3.14 -2.37 4.16
N VAL A 126 -2.52 -1.81 5.20
CA VAL A 126 -2.36 -2.51 6.49
C VAL A 126 -3.69 -2.49 7.23
N THR A 127 -4.28 -3.68 7.46
CA THR A 127 -5.57 -3.83 8.14
C THR A 127 -5.42 -4.11 9.64
N GLU A 128 -4.32 -4.74 10.05
CA GLU A 128 -4.04 -5.06 11.45
C GLU A 128 -2.54 -4.96 11.75
N PHE A 129 -2.20 -4.50 12.95
CA PHE A 129 -0.82 -4.47 13.44
C PHE A 129 -0.80 -4.64 14.96
N GLU A 130 -0.44 -5.83 15.43
CA GLU A 130 -0.48 -6.20 16.84
C GLU A 130 0.86 -6.78 17.32
N ARG A 131 1.18 -6.56 18.59
CA ARG A 131 2.26 -7.26 19.28
C ARG A 131 1.68 -8.50 19.98
N THR A 132 2.13 -9.68 19.58
CA THR A 132 1.64 -10.97 20.09
C THR A 132 2.50 -11.55 21.22
N GLY A 133 3.73 -11.05 21.43
CA GLY A 133 4.62 -11.51 22.49
C GLY A 133 5.77 -10.56 22.84
N ASP A 134 6.72 -11.01 23.67
CA ASP A 134 7.85 -10.20 24.15
C ASP A 134 8.71 -9.60 23.03
N ALA A 135 8.90 -10.34 21.95
CA ALA A 135 9.55 -9.85 20.74
C ALA A 135 8.85 -10.40 19.50
N ALA A 136 7.53 -10.57 19.53
CA ALA A 136 6.76 -11.09 18.41
C ALA A 136 5.65 -10.12 18.05
N TRP A 137 5.49 -9.90 16.74
CA TRP A 137 4.51 -9.01 16.15
C TRP A 137 3.82 -9.71 14.98
N THR A 138 2.61 -9.25 14.69
CA THR A 138 1.83 -9.69 13.55
C THR A 138 1.32 -8.48 12.82
N ILE A 139 1.48 -8.46 11.49
CA ILE A 139 0.91 -7.44 10.61
C ILE A 139 0.03 -8.11 9.57
N THR A 140 -1.16 -7.56 9.33
CA THR A 140 -2.03 -8.00 8.23
C THR A 140 -2.06 -6.93 7.15
N VAL A 141 -1.77 -7.34 5.91
CA VAL A 141 -1.69 -6.49 4.74
C VAL A 141 -2.67 -6.99 3.69
N ARG A 142 -3.46 -6.09 3.09
CA ARG A 142 -4.41 -6.40 2.03
C ARG A 142 -3.94 -5.85 0.69
N LYS A 143 -4.07 -6.67 -0.35
CA LYS A 143 -3.77 -6.32 -1.75
C LYS A 143 -4.87 -5.49 -2.39
#